data_AF-A0A388KDV6-F1
#
_entry.id   AF-A0A388KDV6-F1
#
_cell.length_a   1.000
_cell.length_b   1.000
_cell.length_c   1.000
_cell.angle_alpha   90.00
_cell.angle_beta   90.00
_cell.angle_gamma   90.00
#
_symmetry.space_group_name_H-M   'P 1'
#
loop_
_entity.id
_entity.type
_entity.pdbx_description
1 polymer ?
#
loop_
_entity_poly.entity_id
_entity_poly.type
_entity_poly.pdbx_seq_one_letter_code
_entity_poly.pdbx_strand_id
1 'polypeptide(L)'
;MDGCRHVVLPPDIAKHLPKNRLLSEQEWRSLGVQQSRGWMHYAIHRPEPHIMLFRRPLNFQQQQQQPQADNARAANANADGGNGRAYNNRGAVPDGMNVGV
;
A
#
# COMPACT_ATOMS: atom_id res chain seq x y z
N MET A 1 18.44 -17.67 2.04
CA MET A 1 19.66 -17.02 1.51
C MET A 1 19.26 -15.66 1.01
N ASP A 2 19.57 -14.63 1.79
CA ASP A 2 19.54 -13.25 1.34
C ASP A 2 20.44 -13.11 0.12
N GLY A 3 19.90 -12.52 -0.94
CA GLY A 3 20.67 -12.31 -2.15
C GLY A 3 21.48 -11.04 -2.01
N CYS A 4 22.80 -11.15 -2.16
CA CYS A 4 23.65 -10.05 -2.62
C CYS A 4 23.78 -10.18 -4.13
N ARG A 5 23.64 -9.08 -4.88
CA ARG A 5 23.86 -9.09 -6.33
C ARG A 5 24.60 -7.85 -6.77
N HIS A 6 25.33 -7.98 -7.87
CA HIS A 6 25.96 -6.86 -8.54
C HIS A 6 25.39 -6.70 -9.95
N VAL A 7 25.40 -5.47 -10.45
CA VAL A 7 25.09 -5.14 -11.84
C VAL A 7 26.25 -4.35 -12.39
N VAL A 8 26.76 -4.76 -13.55
CA VAL A 8 27.79 -4.05 -14.29
C VAL A 8 27.08 -3.13 -15.29
N LEU A 9 27.27 -1.83 -15.17
CA LEU A 9 26.70 -0.85 -16.09
C LEU A 9 27.63 -0.64 -17.30
N PRO A 10 27.05 -0.38 -18.49
CA PRO A 10 27.81 0.16 -19.61
C PRO A 10 28.51 1.48 -19.22
N PRO A 11 29.72 1.76 -19.76
CA PRO A 11 30.48 2.97 -19.43
C PRO A 11 29.70 4.27 -19.65
N ASP A 12 28.90 4.32 -20.71
CA ASP A 12 28.05 5.47 -21.03
C ASP A 12 26.97 5.75 -20.01
N ILE A 13 26.52 4.76 -19.25
CA ILE A 13 25.54 4.95 -18.18
C ILE A 13 26.28 5.24 -16.87
N ALA A 14 27.38 4.53 -16.62
CA ALA A 14 28.18 4.65 -15.40
C ALA A 14 28.70 6.09 -15.18
N LYS A 15 29.02 6.84 -16.24
CA LYS A 15 29.47 8.24 -16.17
C LYS A 15 28.42 9.20 -15.57
N HIS A 16 27.15 8.82 -15.59
CA HIS A 16 26.04 9.61 -15.03
C HIS A 16 25.75 9.28 -13.56
N LEU A 17 26.44 8.29 -12.97
CA LEU A 17 26.22 7.93 -11.58
C LEU A 17 26.74 9.01 -10.61
N PRO A 18 25.98 9.32 -9.53
CA PRO A 18 26.47 10.17 -8.46
C PRO A 18 27.59 9.46 -7.68
N LYS A 19 28.70 10.17 -7.42
CA LYS A 19 29.89 9.61 -6.75
C LYS A 19 29.76 9.53 -5.22
N ASN A 20 28.85 10.29 -4.63
CA ASN A 20 28.77 10.51 -3.18
C ASN A 20 27.42 10.07 -2.58
N ARG A 21 26.53 9.46 -3.37
CA ARG A 21 25.19 9.09 -2.92
C ARG A 21 24.73 7.77 -3.55
N LEU A 22 23.99 6.99 -2.77
CA LEU A 22 23.27 5.80 -3.24
C LEU A 22 22.01 6.19 -4.01
N LEU A 23 21.58 5.31 -4.91
CA LEU A 23 20.39 5.52 -5.73
C LEU A 23 19.17 4.86 -5.09
N SER A 24 18.04 5.56 -5.10
CA SER A 24 16.74 4.98 -4.75
C SER A 24 16.24 4.01 -5.84
N GLU A 25 15.21 3.21 -5.53
CA GLU A 25 14.62 2.26 -6.49
C GLU A 25 14.21 2.91 -7.81
N GLN A 26 13.58 4.07 -7.74
CA GLN A 26 13.17 4.79 -8.93
C GLN A 26 14.36 5.23 -9.78
N GLU A 27 15.43 5.71 -9.14
CA GLU A 27 16.58 6.27 -9.86
C GLU A 27 17.39 5.21 -10.59
N TRP A 28 17.69 4.08 -9.96
CA TRP A 28 18.41 3.01 -10.67
C TRP A 28 17.55 2.34 -11.75
N ARG A 29 16.22 2.31 -11.58
CA ARG A 29 15.31 1.87 -12.66
C ARG A 29 15.31 2.83 -13.84
N SER A 30 15.38 4.14 -13.61
CA SER A 30 15.51 5.15 -14.67
C SER A 30 16.79 5.02 -15.48
N LEU A 31 17.85 4.45 -14.90
CA LEU A 31 19.09 4.09 -15.61
C LEU A 31 18.98 2.79 -16.43
N GLY A 32 17.81 2.15 -16.44
CA GLY A 32 17.54 0.92 -17.19
C GLY A 32 17.87 -0.38 -16.44
N VAL A 33 18.24 -0.30 -15.15
CA VAL A 33 18.48 -1.51 -14.36
C VAL A 33 17.16 -2.19 -14.02
N GLN A 34 17.06 -3.48 -14.38
CA GLN A 34 15.85 -4.27 -14.20
C GLN A 34 16.08 -5.37 -13.15
N GLN A 35 15.32 -5.33 -12.06
CA GLN A 35 15.33 -6.30 -10.98
C GLN A 35 13.92 -6.43 -10.39
N SER A 36 13.68 -7.48 -9.61
CA SER A 36 12.47 -7.59 -8.78
C SER A 36 12.37 -6.42 -7.77
N ARG A 37 11.23 -6.25 -7.12
CA ARG A 37 11.09 -5.19 -6.10
C ARG A 37 11.92 -5.51 -4.84
N GLY A 38 12.28 -4.47 -4.10
CA GLY A 38 12.92 -4.60 -2.78
C GLY A 38 14.45 -4.66 -2.78
N TRP A 39 15.07 -4.50 -3.95
CA TRP A 39 16.52 -4.35 -4.04
C TRP A 39 16.95 -2.92 -3.72
N MET A 40 17.90 -2.80 -2.81
CA MET A 40 18.49 -1.52 -2.41
C MET A 40 19.93 -1.43 -2.91
N HIS A 41 20.27 -0.36 -3.63
CA HIS A 41 21.66 0.00 -3.91
C HIS A 41 22.29 0.43 -2.58
N TYR A 42 23.24 -0.35 -2.04
CA TYR A 42 23.68 -0.18 -0.65
C TYR A 42 25.12 0.30 -0.48
N ALA A 43 25.95 0.21 -1.51
CA ALA A 43 27.35 0.64 -1.44
C ALA A 43 27.88 1.05 -2.82
N ILE A 44 28.79 2.04 -2.82
CA ILE A 44 29.50 2.52 -4.01
C ILE A 44 30.88 1.85 -4.05
N HIS A 45 31.16 1.10 -5.11
CA HIS A 45 32.46 0.48 -5.31
C HIS A 45 33.42 1.51 -5.96
N ARG A 46 34.22 2.23 -5.16
CA ARG A 46 35.07 3.32 -5.67
C ARG A 46 36.08 2.91 -6.75
N PRO A 47 36.78 1.76 -6.65
CA PRO A 47 37.70 1.33 -7.71
C PRO A 47 37.01 1.08 -9.05
N GLU A 48 35.74 0.64 -9.03
CA GLU A 48 34.98 0.23 -10.21
C GLU A 48 33.55 0.78 -10.10
N PRO A 49 33.34 2.09 -10.35
CA PRO A 49 32.07 2.76 -10.12
C PRO A 49 30.94 2.30 -11.04
N HIS A 50 31.29 1.59 -12.12
CA HIS A 50 30.35 0.96 -13.04
C HIS A 50 29.74 -0.33 -12.45
N ILE A 51 30.24 -0.83 -11.32
CA ILE A 51 29.66 -1.95 -10.57
C ILE A 51 28.72 -1.40 -9.50
N MET A 52 27.42 -1.69 -9.63
CA MET A 52 26.42 -1.36 -8.61
C MET A 52 26.13 -2.56 -7.72
N LEU A 53 26.15 -2.32 -6.41
CA LEU A 53 25.97 -3.35 -5.39
C LEU A 53 24.58 -3.28 -4.76
N PHE A 54 23.86 -4.41 -4.77
CA PHE A 54 22.49 -4.48 -4.28
C PHE A 54 22.32 -5.53 -3.18
N ARG A 55 21.44 -5.22 -2.22
CA ARG A 55 20.97 -6.14 -1.18
C ARG A 55 19.45 -6.11 -1.09
N ARG A 56 18.83 -7.20 -0.66
CA ARG A 56 17.40 -7.28 -0.36
C ARG A 56 17.19 -7.77 1.08
N PRO A 57 16.35 -7.10 1.90
CA PRO A 57 16.13 -7.52 3.28
C PRO A 57 15.23 -8.76 3.35
N LEU A 58 15.49 -9.65 4.32
CA LEU A 58 14.68 -10.86 4.58
C LEU A 58 13.17 -10.55 4.62
N ASN A 59 12.80 -9.47 5.30
CA ASN A 59 11.40 -9.20 5.70
C ASN A 59 10.63 -8.36 4.66
N PHE A 60 11.13 -8.26 3.42
CA PHE A 60 10.54 -7.40 2.40
C PHE A 60 9.06 -7.72 2.10
N GLN A 61 8.67 -9.00 2.16
CA GLN A 61 7.28 -9.41 1.92
C GLN A 61 6.31 -9.02 3.05
N GLN A 62 6.79 -8.92 4.29
CA GLN A 62 5.95 -8.47 5.42
C GLN A 62 5.76 -6.96 5.40
N GLN A 63 6.77 -6.20 4.97
CA GLN A 63 6.70 -4.74 4.88
C GLN A 63 5.72 -4.22 3.82
N GLN A 64 5.49 -4.97 2.73
CA GLN A 64 4.53 -4.56 1.70
C GLN A 64 3.05 -4.72 2.10
N GLN A 65 2.75 -5.50 3.15
CA GLN A 65 1.37 -5.76 3.57
C GLN A 65 0.79 -4.69 4.52
N GLN A 66 1.54 -3.64 4.88
CA GLN A 66 1.06 -2.54 5.71
C GLN A 66 1.06 -1.23 4.92
N PRO A 67 -0.01 -0.95 4.17
CA PRO A 67 -0.73 0.30 4.41
C PRO A 67 -2.25 0.22 4.11
N GLN A 68 -3.04 -0.57 4.84
CA GLN A 68 -4.50 -0.61 4.63
C GLN A 68 -5.36 -0.86 5.89
N ALA A 69 -4.92 -0.47 7.09
CA ALA A 69 -5.73 -0.62 8.32
C ALA A 69 -6.47 0.67 8.73
N ASP A 70 -5.95 1.86 8.40
CA ASP A 70 -6.55 3.13 8.88
C ASP A 70 -7.74 3.63 8.04
N ASN A 71 -7.78 3.36 6.73
CA ASN A 71 -8.86 3.88 5.87
C ASN A 71 -10.20 3.13 6.00
N ALA A 72 -10.25 1.97 6.66
CA ALA A 72 -11.48 1.17 6.76
C ALA A 72 -12.39 1.56 7.95
N ARG A 73 -11.88 2.30 8.94
CA ARG A 73 -12.65 2.66 10.15
C ARG A 73 -13.55 3.88 9.95
N ALA A 74 -13.25 4.76 8.98
CA ALA A 74 -14.04 5.97 8.73
C ALA A 74 -15.30 5.75 7.85
N ALA A 75 -15.39 4.65 7.11
CA ALA A 75 -16.51 4.41 6.17
C ALA A 75 -17.77 3.80 6.81
N ASN A 76 -17.67 3.23 8.01
CA ASN A 76 -18.75 2.43 8.62
C ASN A 76 -19.57 3.16 9.71
N ALA A 77 -19.31 4.44 9.96
CA ALA A 77 -19.95 5.20 11.05
C ALA A 77 -21.25 5.94 10.66
N ASN A 78 -21.76 5.80 9.42
CA ASN A 78 -22.90 6.59 8.92
C ASN A 78 -24.19 5.79 8.63
N ALA A 79 -24.34 4.54 9.11
CA ALA A 79 -25.48 3.69 8.73
C ALA A 79 -26.42 3.24 9.87
N ASP A 80 -26.13 3.56 11.14
CA ASP A 80 -26.98 3.16 12.28
C ASP A 80 -27.60 4.39 12.95
N GLY A 81 -28.83 4.72 12.56
CA GLY A 81 -29.52 5.89 13.11
C GLY A 81 -30.98 6.02 12.70
N GLY A 82 -31.86 5.18 13.28
CA GLY A 82 -33.26 5.56 13.49
C GLY A 82 -34.31 4.54 13.07
N ASN A 83 -34.59 3.54 13.91
CA ASN A 83 -35.87 2.83 13.88
C ASN A 83 -36.59 3.01 15.23
N GLY A 84 -37.54 3.94 15.27
CA GLY A 84 -38.41 4.19 16.42
C GLY A 84 -39.87 4.13 16.01
N ARG A 85 -40.48 2.94 16.10
CA ARG A 85 -41.94 2.79 16.12
C ARG A 85 -42.34 1.70 17.13
N ALA A 86 -42.72 2.16 18.31
CA ALA A 86 -43.31 1.38 19.39
C ALA A 86 -44.73 0.92 19.01
N TYR A 87 -45.01 -0.37 19.13
CA TYR A 87 -46.37 -0.89 19.20
C TYR A 87 -46.62 -1.34 20.63
N ASN A 88 -47.48 -0.61 21.34
CA ASN A 88 -48.08 -1.09 22.58
C ASN A 88 -49.61 -1.05 22.49
N ASN A 89 -50.15 -2.21 22.80
CA ASN A 89 -51.53 -2.68 22.75
C ASN A 89 -52.50 -1.85 23.61
N ARG A 90 -53.73 -1.59 23.13
CA ARG A 90 -54.90 -1.32 23.98
C ARG A 90 -56.24 -1.59 23.26
N GLY A 91 -56.84 -2.74 23.57
CA GLY A 91 -58.29 -2.96 23.81
C GLY A 91 -59.32 -2.78 22.67
N ALA A 92 -59.88 -3.90 22.22
CA ALA A 92 -61.30 -4.25 21.99
C ALA A 92 -62.35 -3.10 21.87
N VAL A 93 -63.30 -3.05 20.91
CA VAL A 93 -64.43 -3.96 20.57
C VAL A 93 -65.15 -3.51 19.24
N PRO A 94 -66.09 -4.27 18.63
CA PRO A 94 -66.28 -4.44 17.18
C PRO A 94 -67.55 -3.80 16.52
N ASP A 95 -67.65 -3.99 15.19
CA ASP A 95 -68.81 -4.10 14.27
C ASP A 95 -70.04 -3.15 14.35
N GLY A 96 -70.31 -2.46 13.21
CA GLY A 96 -71.66 -2.25 12.67
C GLY A 96 -72.23 -0.81 12.58
N MET A 97 -72.56 -0.39 11.34
CA MET A 97 -73.55 0.66 10.93
C MET A 97 -73.30 2.12 11.39
N ASN A 98 -73.56 3.22 10.66
CA ASN A 98 -74.66 3.55 9.74
C ASN A 98 -74.32 4.82 8.90
N VAL A 99 -75.13 5.03 7.86
CA VAL A 99 -75.13 6.01 6.78
C VAL A 99 -75.36 7.49 7.16
N GLY A 100 -74.99 8.37 6.22
CA GLY A 100 -75.80 9.52 5.77
C GLY A 100 -75.70 10.83 6.56
N VAL A 101 -75.18 11.87 5.90
CA VAL A 101 -75.93 13.03 5.36
C VAL A 101 -75.18 13.61 4.18
#